data_AF-A0A0N4ZE16-F1
#
_entry.id   AF-A0A0N4ZE16-F1
#
_cell.length_a   1.000
_cell.length_b   1.000
_cell.length_c   1.000
_cell.angle_alpha   90.00
_cell.angle_beta   90.00
_cell.angle_gamma   90.00
#
_symmetry.space_group_name_H-M   'P 1'
#
loop_
_entity.id
_entity.type
_entity.pdbx_description
1 polymer ?
#
loop_
_entity_poly.entity_id
_entity_poly.type
_entity_poly.pdbx_seq_one_letter_code
_entity_poly.pdbx_strand_id
1 'polypeptide(L)'
;MSKIPACGPAFRYTLNGVRVPVSAVAAASLNFGNEQIRSIATNPNITALVGNYQKNGALNNLKSSGKSNLVQMARQYCSDLPSHNIVKLPALSPTMETGNIASWQKKEGDQLFEGDLLCEIETDKATMGFETPEEGYLAKIFLPEGSKDIPIGKLLCIIVQNKEDVAAFKDYKPTESGPSTPTPAAPPKPTAPVPPTPKVTLPPKPVSQPPTPPPQQQSFHKPQQRIFVTPFAKKIARESGIDLTNIQGTGPNGRILASDVEAAKLAPPPARASSMPPIQQPVVGEAHVDIPLSNMRKTIAKRLTESKTTIPHYQLTADIDMDQVMELRSKLNAFLSSSVKKDEKAQKLSINDFIIKATAKACKDVPEANSFFMDTFIRQNQNVDISVAVSTDSGLITPIIHNADVKGISTISREISELAKKAREGKLQPNEYQGGTFTVSNLGMFGSVSNFNAIINPPQSCILAIGAPKKVVVVDEENNGYMTKNIMQVTMSCDHRVVDGAVGARYLKFLKQYLENPKTMLL
;
A
#
# COMPACT_ATOMS: atom_id res chain seq x y z
N MET A 1 14.54 -9.87 52.39
CA MET A 1 16.01 -9.92 52.24
C MET A 1 16.40 -11.24 51.60
N SER A 2 17.41 -11.27 50.70
CA SER A 2 18.14 -12.47 50.18
C SER A 2 17.34 -13.62 49.55
N LYS A 3 17.79 -14.32 48.51
CA LYS A 3 18.95 -14.17 47.58
C LYS A 3 18.62 -14.99 46.30
N ILE A 4 19.15 -14.60 45.14
CA ILE A 4 19.15 -15.41 43.90
C ILE A 4 20.45 -16.25 43.86
N PRO A 5 20.38 -17.56 43.60
CA PRO A 5 20.75 -18.15 42.30
C PRO A 5 19.61 -19.02 41.74
N ALA A 6 19.28 -19.09 40.45
CA ALA A 6 20.07 -19.17 39.21
C ALA A 6 20.54 -20.60 38.84
N CYS A 7 20.36 -20.93 37.55
CA CYS A 7 20.69 -22.14 36.79
C CYS A 7 19.61 -23.25 36.72
N GLY A 8 19.32 -23.71 35.51
CA GLY A 8 18.41 -24.81 35.20
C GLY A 8 19.02 -25.80 34.20
N PRO A 9 18.42 -26.98 33.98
CA PRO A 9 18.97 -28.00 33.09
C PRO A 9 18.68 -27.67 31.62
N ALA A 10 19.73 -27.50 30.82
CA ALA A 10 19.60 -27.26 29.38
C ALA A 10 19.11 -28.50 28.62
N PHE A 11 18.19 -28.30 27.67
CA PHE A 11 17.77 -29.35 26.75
C PHE A 11 18.94 -29.77 25.84
N ARG A 12 19.16 -31.08 25.74
CA ARG A 12 20.22 -31.67 24.92
C ARG A 12 19.71 -31.93 23.51
N TYR A 13 20.34 -31.32 22.51
CA TYR A 13 20.15 -31.69 21.11
C TYR A 13 21.42 -32.35 20.56
N THR A 14 21.24 -33.48 19.88
CA THR A 14 22.29 -34.22 19.18
C THR A 14 22.01 -34.19 17.68
N LEU A 15 22.99 -33.76 16.89
CA LEU A 15 22.99 -33.94 15.43
C LEU A 15 24.07 -34.98 15.08
N ASN A 16 23.75 -35.95 14.23
CA ASN A 16 24.68 -36.90 13.62
C ASN A 16 25.67 -37.61 14.59
N GLY A 17 25.21 -37.99 15.78
CA GLY A 17 25.82 -39.06 16.59
C GLY A 17 27.13 -38.77 17.35
N VAL A 18 27.75 -37.61 17.18
CA VAL A 18 29.03 -37.26 17.85
C VAL A 18 28.82 -36.22 18.95
N ARG A 19 29.49 -36.39 20.10
CA ARG A 19 29.52 -35.42 21.21
C ARG A 19 30.77 -34.55 21.11
N VAL A 20 30.65 -33.25 21.37
CA VAL A 20 31.77 -32.30 21.43
C VAL A 20 31.67 -31.45 22.71
N PRO A 21 32.73 -31.31 23.53
CA PRO A 21 32.71 -30.50 24.74
C PRO A 21 32.97 -29.00 24.46
N VAL A 22 32.44 -28.13 25.31
CA VAL A 22 32.62 -26.67 25.23
C VAL A 22 33.71 -26.21 26.20
N SER A 23 34.99 -26.35 25.81
CA SER A 23 36.13 -25.81 26.59
C SER A 23 37.46 -25.81 25.83
N ALA A 24 37.81 -24.69 25.18
CA ALA A 24 39.21 -24.31 24.89
C ALA A 24 39.28 -22.84 24.42
N VAL A 25 39.88 -21.96 25.23
CA VAL A 25 40.29 -20.61 24.83
C VAL A 25 41.81 -20.53 24.99
N ALA A 26 42.52 -20.26 23.90
CA ALA A 26 43.90 -19.78 23.91
C ALA A 26 44.26 -19.19 22.55
N ALA A 27 45.12 -18.16 22.53
CA ALA A 27 45.72 -17.62 21.31
C ALA A 27 47.21 -17.97 21.27
N ALA A 28 47.74 -18.28 20.09
CA ALA A 28 49.17 -18.31 19.83
C ALA A 28 49.43 -18.09 18.34
N SER A 29 50.30 -17.12 18.03
CA SER A 29 50.93 -16.99 16.72
C SER A 29 52.25 -17.74 16.73
N LEU A 30 52.60 -18.47 15.65
CA LEU A 30 53.95 -18.51 15.02
C LEU A 30 54.08 -19.63 13.95
N ASN A 31 54.09 -19.19 12.69
CA ASN A 31 55.09 -19.42 11.63
C ASN A 31 55.68 -20.83 11.29
N PHE A 32 56.01 -20.97 9.99
CA PHE A 32 56.76 -22.05 9.30
C PHE A 32 56.11 -23.44 9.13
N GLY A 33 56.27 -24.00 7.92
CA GLY A 33 55.74 -25.31 7.50
C GLY A 33 55.72 -25.47 5.97
N ASN A 34 56.90 -25.49 5.33
CA ASN A 34 57.04 -25.44 3.87
C ASN A 34 57.15 -26.84 3.23
N GLU A 35 56.02 -27.47 2.89
CA GLU A 35 55.95 -28.69 2.08
C GLU A 35 54.74 -28.70 1.11
N GLN A 36 54.65 -29.75 0.28
CA GLN A 36 53.55 -30.03 -0.67
C GLN A 36 53.45 -29.18 -1.95
N ILE A 37 54.58 -28.66 -2.47
CA ILE A 37 54.72 -28.42 -3.91
C ILE A 37 55.12 -29.74 -4.59
N ARG A 38 54.16 -30.64 -4.91
CA ARG A 38 54.42 -31.84 -5.73
C ARG A 38 53.22 -32.58 -6.34
N SER A 39 52.22 -31.89 -6.92
CA SER A 39 51.10 -32.57 -7.61
C SER A 39 50.41 -31.78 -8.74
N ILE A 40 51.16 -31.11 -9.64
CA ILE A 40 50.61 -30.51 -10.87
C ILE A 40 51.36 -31.03 -12.10
N ALA A 41 50.89 -32.14 -12.69
CA ALA A 41 51.53 -32.76 -13.86
C ALA A 41 50.63 -33.62 -14.79
N THR A 42 49.29 -33.49 -14.79
CA THR A 42 48.43 -34.20 -15.77
C THR A 42 47.16 -33.42 -16.16
N ASN A 43 47.25 -32.49 -17.12
CA ASN A 43 46.11 -32.17 -18.00
C ASN A 43 46.59 -31.51 -19.32
N PRO A 44 46.44 -32.15 -20.50
CA PRO A 44 47.04 -31.68 -21.74
C PRO A 44 46.35 -30.44 -22.37
N ASN A 45 45.15 -30.07 -21.91
CA ASN A 45 44.33 -29.03 -22.56
C ASN A 45 44.78 -27.58 -22.31
N ILE A 46 45.84 -27.35 -21.51
CA ILE A 46 46.38 -25.99 -21.27
C ILE A 46 47.43 -25.60 -22.31
N THR A 47 48.17 -26.56 -22.89
CA THR A 47 49.28 -26.28 -23.83
C THR A 47 48.78 -25.67 -25.15
N ALA A 48 47.54 -25.94 -25.56
CA ALA A 48 46.95 -25.39 -26.78
C ALA A 48 46.65 -23.88 -26.73
N LEU A 49 46.60 -23.26 -25.53
CA LEU A 49 46.20 -21.85 -25.36
C LEU A 49 47.37 -20.87 -25.17
N VAL A 50 48.62 -21.36 -25.15
CA VAL A 50 49.83 -20.56 -24.92
C VAL A 50 50.71 -20.45 -26.18
N GLY A 51 50.30 -21.09 -27.28
CA GLY A 51 51.05 -21.17 -28.54
C GLY A 51 50.76 -20.03 -29.53
N ASN A 52 50.96 -18.76 -29.14
CA ASN A 52 51.30 -17.62 -30.04
C ASN A 52 51.27 -16.25 -29.31
N TYR A 53 52.08 -16.06 -28.26
CA TYR A 53 52.18 -14.75 -27.56
C TYR A 53 53.61 -14.18 -27.54
N GLN A 54 54.28 -14.17 -28.70
CA GLN A 54 55.55 -13.46 -28.92
C GLN A 54 55.52 -12.62 -30.21
N LYS A 55 54.77 -11.51 -30.17
CA LYS A 55 54.97 -10.30 -31.00
C LYS A 55 53.99 -9.20 -30.57
N ASN A 56 54.46 -8.28 -29.72
CA ASN A 56 54.09 -6.85 -29.65
C ASN A 56 54.72 -6.23 -28.39
N GLY A 57 55.83 -5.51 -28.57
CA GLY A 57 56.64 -4.97 -27.48
C GLY A 57 56.14 -3.63 -26.94
N ALA A 58 54.94 -3.57 -26.37
CA ALA A 58 54.38 -2.33 -25.83
C ALA A 58 53.39 -2.57 -24.66
N LEU A 59 53.89 -2.86 -23.45
CA LEU A 59 53.17 -2.70 -22.16
C LEU A 59 54.06 -2.97 -20.91
N ASN A 60 55.34 -2.59 -20.95
CA ASN A 60 56.31 -3.01 -19.91
C ASN A 60 56.26 -2.22 -18.58
N ASN A 61 55.39 -1.20 -18.46
CA ASN A 61 55.34 -0.24 -17.35
C ASN A 61 54.06 -0.34 -16.50
N LEU A 62 53.70 -1.54 -16.01
CA LEU A 62 52.70 -1.66 -14.93
C LEU A 62 52.96 -2.83 -13.96
N LYS A 63 54.21 -2.97 -13.49
CA LYS A 63 54.56 -3.88 -12.38
C LYS A 63 54.41 -3.18 -11.01
N SER A 64 53.20 -2.78 -10.66
CA SER A 64 52.85 -2.39 -9.29
C SER A 64 51.36 -2.57 -9.00
N SER A 65 51.04 -3.10 -7.81
CA SER A 65 49.70 -3.31 -7.22
C SER A 65 48.85 -4.51 -7.69
N GLY A 66 48.10 -5.07 -6.73
CA GLY A 66 46.75 -5.63 -6.92
C GLY A 66 46.53 -6.90 -7.76
N LYS A 67 46.80 -8.09 -7.20
CA LYS A 67 46.21 -9.35 -7.72
C LYS A 67 44.72 -9.47 -7.35
N SER A 68 43.83 -8.79 -8.08
CA SER A 68 42.37 -8.89 -7.86
C SER A 68 41.49 -8.88 -9.12
N ASN A 69 41.87 -8.15 -10.19
CA ASN A 69 40.86 -7.69 -11.17
C ASN A 69 40.63 -8.60 -12.40
N LEU A 70 41.48 -9.62 -12.65
CA LEU A 70 41.41 -10.44 -13.87
C LEU A 70 40.12 -11.29 -13.99
N VAL A 71 39.50 -11.67 -12.86
CA VAL A 71 38.28 -12.51 -12.87
C VAL A 71 37.00 -11.67 -13.12
N GLN A 72 37.04 -10.35 -12.88
CA GLN A 72 35.90 -9.48 -13.16
C GLN A 72 35.80 -9.12 -14.66
N MET A 73 36.91 -8.77 -15.32
CA MET A 73 36.90 -8.51 -16.77
C MET A 73 36.44 -9.72 -17.59
N ALA A 74 36.76 -10.94 -17.16
CA ALA A 74 36.36 -12.18 -17.83
C ALA A 74 34.84 -12.48 -17.81
N ARG A 75 34.02 -11.65 -17.14
CA ARG A 75 32.55 -11.79 -17.09
C ARG A 75 31.76 -10.71 -17.83
N GLN A 76 32.42 -9.72 -18.45
CA GLN A 76 31.75 -8.63 -19.19
C GLN A 76 31.62 -8.89 -20.70
N TYR A 77 32.15 -10.01 -21.22
CA TYR A 77 32.17 -10.33 -22.66
C TYR A 77 31.14 -11.39 -23.09
N CYS A 78 29.91 -11.32 -22.57
CA CYS A 78 28.76 -12.10 -23.05
C CYS A 78 27.45 -11.28 -22.99
N SER A 79 27.41 -10.20 -23.77
CA SER A 79 26.18 -9.51 -24.17
C SER A 79 26.42 -8.85 -25.53
N ASP A 80 25.66 -9.25 -26.55
CA ASP A 80 25.82 -8.79 -27.95
C ASP A 80 25.27 -7.38 -28.19
N LEU A 81 25.45 -6.47 -27.21
CA LEU A 81 24.96 -5.10 -27.21
C LEU A 81 26.11 -4.14 -26.88
N PRO A 82 26.21 -2.99 -27.58
CA PRO A 82 27.24 -1.99 -27.33
C PRO A 82 27.02 -1.27 -25.99
N SER A 83 27.98 -0.43 -25.59
CA SER A 83 27.96 0.30 -24.32
C SER A 83 26.76 1.26 -24.26
N HIS A 84 25.88 1.05 -23.28
CA HIS A 84 24.62 1.77 -23.15
C HIS A 84 24.30 2.04 -21.68
N ASN A 85 23.69 3.19 -21.39
CA ASN A 85 23.17 3.52 -20.07
C ASN A 85 21.66 3.25 -20.00
N ILE A 86 21.23 2.71 -18.85
CA ILE A 86 19.85 2.35 -18.53
C ILE A 86 19.26 3.44 -17.62
N VAL A 87 18.60 4.42 -18.24
CA VAL A 87 17.94 5.50 -17.51
C VAL A 87 16.64 4.98 -16.92
N LYS A 88 16.55 5.05 -15.59
CA LYS A 88 15.37 4.66 -14.81
C LYS A 88 14.65 5.90 -14.32
N LEU A 89 13.33 5.82 -14.11
CA LEU A 89 12.56 6.91 -13.51
C LEU A 89 13.14 7.28 -12.13
N PRO A 90 13.65 8.52 -11.94
CA PRO A 90 14.22 8.96 -10.67
C PRO A 90 13.15 9.45 -9.70
N ALA A 91 13.50 9.56 -8.42
CA ALA A 91 12.66 10.19 -7.40
C ALA A 91 12.85 11.72 -7.45
N LEU A 92 11.95 12.43 -8.14
CA LEU A 92 11.97 13.91 -8.22
C LEU A 92 11.35 14.61 -7.00
N SER A 93 10.83 13.86 -6.03
CA SER A 93 10.37 14.37 -4.73
C SER A 93 10.65 13.34 -3.62
N PRO A 94 11.02 13.75 -2.39
CA PRO A 94 11.24 12.84 -1.26
C PRO A 94 10.02 12.01 -0.84
N THR A 95 8.81 12.36 -1.30
CA THR A 95 7.56 11.65 -1.00
C THR A 95 6.98 10.88 -2.20
N MET A 96 7.74 10.74 -3.28
CA MET A 96 7.29 10.12 -4.53
C MET A 96 7.34 8.59 -4.42
N GLU A 97 6.26 7.90 -4.77
CA GLU A 97 6.21 6.44 -5.02
C GLU A 97 6.17 6.15 -6.54
N THR A 98 5.45 7.00 -7.28
CA THR A 98 5.18 6.90 -8.72
C THR A 98 5.20 8.26 -9.39
N GLY A 99 5.38 8.31 -10.71
CA GLY A 99 5.22 9.52 -11.54
C GLY A 99 4.46 9.27 -12.85
N ASN A 100 4.06 10.34 -13.52
CA ASN A 100 3.47 10.30 -14.86
C ASN A 100 4.38 11.07 -15.84
N ILE A 101 4.47 10.65 -17.09
CA ILE A 101 5.16 11.42 -18.15
C ILE A 101 4.13 12.34 -18.80
N ALA A 102 4.34 13.66 -18.65
CA ALA A 102 3.47 14.68 -19.19
C ALA A 102 3.76 14.96 -20.67
N SER A 103 5.03 15.19 -21.02
CA SER A 103 5.49 15.40 -22.41
C SER A 103 6.91 14.85 -22.62
N TRP A 104 7.25 14.46 -23.86
CA TRP A 104 8.63 14.14 -24.27
C TRP A 104 9.18 15.28 -25.14
N GLN A 105 10.35 15.82 -24.78
CA GLN A 105 11.00 16.95 -25.47
C GLN A 105 12.10 16.48 -26.44
N LYS A 106 12.57 15.23 -26.29
CA LYS A 106 13.55 14.56 -27.17
C LYS A 106 12.95 13.27 -27.74
N LYS A 107 13.36 12.88 -28.95
CA LYS A 107 12.86 11.70 -29.69
C LYS A 107 13.95 10.64 -29.87
N GLU A 108 13.53 9.42 -30.23
CA GLU A 108 14.46 8.32 -30.53
C GLU A 108 15.38 8.69 -31.71
N GLY A 109 16.70 8.67 -31.47
CA GLY A 109 17.74 9.08 -32.41
C GLY A 109 18.24 10.52 -32.24
N ASP A 110 17.62 11.34 -31.38
CA ASP A 110 18.09 12.70 -31.08
C ASP A 110 19.36 12.69 -30.23
N GLN A 111 20.16 13.76 -30.38
CA GLN A 111 21.36 14.01 -29.58
C GLN A 111 21.02 14.71 -28.26
N LEU A 112 21.77 14.37 -27.23
CA LEU A 112 21.65 14.81 -25.85
C LEU A 112 22.99 15.38 -25.36
N PHE A 113 22.93 16.54 -24.71
CA PHE A 113 24.04 17.18 -23.99
C PHE A 113 23.74 17.22 -22.48
N GLU A 114 24.76 17.36 -21.63
CA GLU A 114 24.56 17.48 -20.18
C GLU A 114 23.65 18.70 -19.86
N GLY A 115 22.55 18.46 -19.13
CA GLY A 115 21.52 19.46 -18.83
C GLY A 115 20.38 19.57 -19.87
N ASP A 116 20.38 18.79 -20.95
CA ASP A 116 19.24 18.75 -21.88
C ASP A 116 17.96 18.20 -21.21
N LEU A 117 16.84 18.92 -21.34
CA LEU A 117 15.53 18.45 -20.92
C LEU A 117 15.06 17.27 -21.78
N LEU A 118 14.90 16.08 -21.17
CA LEU A 118 14.40 14.86 -21.83
C LEU A 118 12.87 14.85 -21.93
N CYS A 119 12.21 15.03 -20.79
CA CYS A 119 10.76 14.92 -20.64
C CYS A 119 10.26 15.69 -19.42
N GLU A 120 8.98 16.08 -19.44
CA GLU A 120 8.28 16.63 -18.28
C GLU A 120 7.62 15.50 -17.49
N ILE A 121 7.80 15.49 -16.18
CA ILE A 121 7.28 14.47 -15.27
C ILE A 121 6.29 15.11 -14.30
N GLU A 122 5.02 14.73 -14.37
CA GLU A 122 4.00 15.10 -13.40
C GLU A 122 4.15 14.23 -12.14
N THR A 123 4.39 14.89 -11.01
CA THR A 123 4.48 14.28 -9.66
C THR A 123 3.19 14.55 -8.86
N ASP A 124 3.13 14.09 -7.61
CA ASP A 124 2.01 14.35 -6.69
C ASP A 124 1.94 15.81 -6.17
N LYS A 125 2.88 16.67 -6.59
CA LYS A 125 3.01 18.07 -6.14
C LYS A 125 3.18 19.08 -7.27
N ALA A 126 3.90 18.75 -8.33
CA ALA A 126 4.15 19.63 -9.48
C ALA A 126 4.56 18.84 -10.73
N THR A 127 4.41 19.45 -11.91
CA THR A 127 5.17 19.03 -13.09
C THR A 127 6.60 19.55 -12.96
N MET A 128 7.58 18.68 -13.18
CA MET A 128 9.01 18.99 -13.10
C MET A 128 9.72 18.50 -14.36
N GLY A 129 10.66 19.29 -14.88
CA GLY A 129 11.53 18.83 -15.97
C GLY A 129 12.51 17.77 -15.49
N PHE A 130 12.74 16.73 -16.31
CA PHE A 130 13.83 15.79 -16.10
C PHE A 130 14.94 16.05 -17.12
N GLU A 131 16.05 16.59 -16.63
CA GLU A 131 17.26 16.88 -17.40
C GLU A 131 18.19 15.67 -17.42
N THR A 132 18.90 15.44 -18.53
CA THR A 132 19.89 14.36 -18.64
C THR A 132 21.22 14.76 -17.96
N PRO A 133 21.77 13.91 -17.06
CA PRO A 133 23.10 14.13 -16.48
C PRO A 133 24.24 13.59 -17.38
N GLU A 134 23.91 13.05 -18.56
CA GLU A 134 24.88 12.41 -19.46
C GLU A 134 24.63 12.77 -20.93
N GLU A 135 25.72 12.92 -21.68
CA GLU A 135 25.72 13.15 -23.13
C GLU A 135 25.53 11.84 -23.93
N GLY A 136 24.95 11.93 -25.13
CA GLY A 136 24.85 10.81 -26.06
C GLY A 136 23.68 10.92 -27.04
N TYR A 137 23.12 9.77 -27.43
CA TYR A 137 21.94 9.65 -28.28
C TYR A 137 20.84 8.86 -27.59
N LEU A 138 19.59 9.33 -27.70
CA LEU A 138 18.42 8.68 -27.11
C LEU A 138 18.04 7.45 -27.94
N ALA A 139 18.47 6.25 -27.55
CA ALA A 139 18.39 5.06 -28.40
C ALA A 139 17.00 4.43 -28.47
N LYS A 140 16.24 4.44 -27.35
CA LYS A 140 14.86 3.93 -27.29
C LYS A 140 14.11 4.44 -26.06
N ILE A 141 12.83 4.77 -26.23
CA ILE A 141 11.88 5.15 -25.17
C ILE A 141 11.01 3.93 -24.82
N PHE A 142 10.92 3.59 -23.53
CA PHE A 142 10.11 2.45 -23.06
C PHE A 142 8.77 2.86 -22.44
N LEU A 143 8.60 4.15 -22.16
CA LEU A 143 7.40 4.73 -21.56
C LEU A 143 6.94 5.92 -22.42
N PRO A 144 5.91 5.75 -23.27
CA PRO A 144 5.44 6.81 -24.16
C PRO A 144 4.84 7.99 -23.39
N GLU A 145 4.70 9.11 -24.09
CA GLU A 145 3.99 10.31 -23.60
C GLU A 145 2.59 9.97 -23.05
N GLY A 146 2.20 10.62 -21.96
CA GLY A 146 0.93 10.35 -21.28
C GLY A 146 0.88 9.06 -20.46
N SER A 147 2.00 8.33 -20.30
CA SER A 147 2.11 7.17 -19.41
C SER A 147 1.93 7.57 -17.94
N LYS A 148 1.11 6.82 -17.19
CA LYS A 148 0.70 7.15 -15.80
C LYS A 148 1.04 6.04 -14.81
N ASP A 149 1.09 6.40 -13.53
CA ASP A 149 1.31 5.51 -12.39
C ASP A 149 2.62 4.67 -12.52
N ILE A 150 3.67 5.27 -13.07
CA ILE A 150 4.98 4.63 -13.32
C ILE A 150 5.73 4.55 -11.98
N PRO A 151 6.13 3.37 -11.48
CA PRO A 151 6.93 3.27 -10.25
C PRO A 151 8.38 3.71 -10.46
N ILE A 152 8.97 4.33 -9.44
CA ILE A 152 10.38 4.73 -9.41
C ILE A 152 11.29 3.50 -9.67
N GLY A 153 12.38 3.71 -10.40
CA GLY A 153 13.32 2.65 -10.76
C GLY A 153 12.90 1.80 -11.98
N LYS A 154 11.69 1.99 -12.52
CA LYS A 154 11.30 1.40 -13.82
C LYS A 154 12.10 2.04 -14.96
N LEU A 155 12.43 1.26 -15.99
CA LEU A 155 13.14 1.73 -17.19
C LEU A 155 12.34 2.83 -17.91
N LEU A 156 12.98 3.98 -18.14
CA LEU A 156 12.44 5.13 -18.85
C LEU A 156 12.88 5.11 -20.32
N CYS A 157 14.19 5.14 -20.53
CA CYS A 157 14.84 5.11 -21.84
C CYS A 157 16.24 4.49 -21.76
N ILE A 158 16.86 4.28 -22.92
CA ILE A 158 18.27 3.89 -23.05
C ILE A 158 19.03 5.02 -23.77
N ILE A 159 20.18 5.41 -23.24
CA ILE A 159 21.11 6.38 -23.86
C ILE A 159 22.36 5.62 -24.32
N VAL A 160 22.90 5.99 -25.48
CA VAL A 160 24.07 5.34 -26.11
C VAL A 160 25.04 6.39 -26.62
N GLN A 161 26.35 6.14 -26.53
CA GLN A 161 27.39 7.13 -26.85
C GLN A 161 27.53 7.40 -28.35
N ASN A 162 27.40 6.36 -29.19
CA ASN A 162 27.51 6.47 -30.65
C ASN A 162 26.14 6.46 -31.33
N LYS A 163 26.05 7.10 -32.51
CA LYS A 163 24.79 7.23 -33.26
C LYS A 163 24.43 5.95 -34.02
N GLU A 164 25.44 5.18 -34.40
CA GLU A 164 25.38 3.92 -35.13
C GLU A 164 24.70 2.83 -34.29
N ASP A 165 25.03 2.82 -32.99
CA ASP A 165 24.57 1.83 -32.02
C ASP A 165 23.07 1.95 -31.66
N VAL A 166 22.44 3.11 -31.92
CA VAL A 166 20.99 3.34 -31.75
C VAL A 166 20.16 2.29 -32.50
N ALA A 167 20.65 1.81 -33.64
CA ALA A 167 19.96 0.78 -34.41
C ALA A 167 19.83 -0.57 -33.67
N ALA A 168 20.78 -0.90 -32.79
CA ALA A 168 20.81 -2.20 -32.10
C ALA A 168 19.73 -2.34 -31.01
N PHE A 169 19.25 -1.23 -30.43
CA PHE A 169 18.29 -1.26 -29.31
C PHE A 169 16.82 -1.30 -29.74
N LYS A 170 16.52 -1.21 -31.05
CA LYS A 170 15.14 -1.21 -31.57
C LYS A 170 14.34 -2.42 -31.11
N ASP A 171 14.93 -3.61 -31.12
CA ASP A 171 14.31 -4.85 -30.65
C ASP A 171 14.64 -5.20 -29.19
N TYR A 172 15.33 -4.32 -28.45
CA TYR A 172 15.68 -4.58 -27.05
C TYR A 172 14.43 -4.78 -26.19
N LYS A 173 14.44 -5.87 -25.43
CA LYS A 173 13.47 -6.21 -24.38
C LYS A 173 14.21 -6.30 -23.05
N PRO A 174 13.83 -5.53 -22.03
CA PRO A 174 14.49 -5.58 -20.72
C PRO A 174 14.24 -6.94 -20.04
N THR A 175 15.32 -7.59 -19.60
CA THR A 175 15.23 -8.71 -18.67
C THR A 175 15.15 -8.15 -17.25
N GLU A 176 14.02 -8.34 -16.56
CA GLU A 176 13.83 -7.80 -15.20
C GLU A 176 14.70 -8.54 -14.16
N SER A 177 15.86 -7.95 -13.86
CA SER A 177 16.74 -8.38 -12.77
C SER A 177 16.39 -7.67 -11.45
N GLY A 178 15.45 -8.25 -10.70
CA GLY A 178 15.16 -7.83 -9.33
C GLY A 178 16.36 -8.05 -8.38
N PRO A 179 16.53 -7.24 -7.33
CA PRO A 179 17.66 -7.37 -6.40
C PRO A 179 17.49 -8.59 -5.49
N SER A 180 18.49 -9.48 -5.48
CA SER A 180 18.51 -10.66 -4.63
C SER A 180 19.35 -10.44 -3.36
N THR A 181 18.74 -10.68 -2.20
CA THR A 181 19.45 -10.78 -0.92
C THR A 181 20.15 -12.14 -0.78
N PRO A 182 21.31 -12.23 -0.10
CA PRO A 182 22.15 -13.43 -0.07
C PRO A 182 21.77 -14.43 1.05
N THR A 183 22.28 -15.68 0.93
CA THR A 183 22.48 -16.75 1.96
C THR A 183 21.84 -18.10 1.57
N PRO A 184 22.51 -19.27 1.71
CA PRO A 184 23.93 -19.60 1.56
C PRO A 184 24.15 -20.74 0.53
N ALA A 185 25.38 -21.25 0.36
CA ALA A 185 25.73 -22.29 -0.63
C ALA A 185 25.50 -23.74 -0.14
N ALA A 186 25.28 -24.67 -1.09
CA ALA A 186 25.19 -26.13 -0.87
C ALA A 186 26.18 -26.90 -1.78
N PRO A 187 26.62 -28.13 -1.40
CA PRO A 187 27.71 -28.86 -2.06
C PRO A 187 27.32 -29.59 -3.36
N PRO A 188 28.30 -30.01 -4.20
CA PRO A 188 28.09 -30.41 -5.60
C PRO A 188 27.62 -31.87 -5.85
N LYS A 189 27.31 -32.15 -7.12
CA LYS A 189 26.58 -33.34 -7.63
C LYS A 189 27.44 -34.22 -8.56
N PRO A 190 27.36 -35.57 -8.51
CA PRO A 190 28.04 -36.47 -9.47
C PRO A 190 27.37 -36.58 -10.86
N THR A 191 28.05 -37.32 -11.76
CA THR A 191 27.94 -37.23 -13.24
C THR A 191 27.08 -38.32 -13.93
N ALA A 192 26.89 -38.21 -15.25
CA ALA A 192 26.05 -39.06 -16.12
C ALA A 192 26.87 -40.02 -17.04
N PRO A 193 26.20 -40.79 -17.92
CA PRO A 193 26.72 -41.06 -19.28
C PRO A 193 25.69 -40.91 -20.44
N VAL A 194 26.19 -41.01 -21.69
CA VAL A 194 25.56 -40.84 -23.03
C VAL A 194 26.33 -41.71 -24.06
N PRO A 195 25.87 -42.07 -25.30
CA PRO A 195 25.23 -41.26 -26.39
C PRO A 195 23.99 -42.01 -27.02
N PRO A 196 23.51 -41.89 -28.30
CA PRO A 196 23.93 -41.09 -29.49
C PRO A 196 22.84 -40.34 -30.32
N THR A 197 23.29 -39.79 -31.46
CA THR A 197 22.69 -38.85 -32.44
C THR A 197 22.08 -39.59 -33.69
N PRO A 198 21.58 -38.97 -34.82
CA PRO A 198 21.79 -37.60 -35.34
C PRO A 198 20.73 -36.85 -36.23
N LYS A 199 21.06 -35.57 -36.50
CA LYS A 199 20.76 -34.73 -37.71
C LYS A 199 19.37 -34.07 -37.91
N VAL A 200 19.35 -33.13 -38.86
CA VAL A 200 18.41 -31.99 -39.05
C VAL A 200 17.94 -31.88 -40.51
N THR A 201 16.70 -31.48 -40.74
CA THR A 201 16.19 -30.96 -42.04
C THR A 201 15.18 -29.82 -41.80
N LEU A 202 15.07 -28.87 -42.76
CA LEU A 202 14.18 -27.69 -42.71
C LEU A 202 12.76 -27.96 -43.30
N PRO A 203 11.76 -27.10 -43.04
CA PRO A 203 10.34 -27.39 -43.32
C PRO A 203 9.79 -26.78 -44.64
N PRO A 204 8.79 -27.43 -45.28
CA PRO A 204 7.87 -26.80 -46.23
C PRO A 204 6.54 -26.36 -45.58
N LYS A 205 5.86 -25.37 -46.18
CA LYS A 205 4.50 -24.90 -45.84
C LYS A 205 3.42 -25.72 -46.61
N PRO A 206 2.08 -25.51 -46.44
CA PRO A 206 1.18 -26.62 -46.16
C PRO A 206 0.16 -26.94 -47.27
N VAL A 207 -0.37 -28.17 -47.25
CA VAL A 207 -1.60 -28.56 -47.97
C VAL A 207 -2.47 -29.44 -47.05
N SER A 208 -3.80 -29.38 -47.22
CA SER A 208 -4.84 -29.86 -46.29
C SER A 208 -5.03 -31.37 -46.18
N GLN A 209 -5.37 -31.86 -44.98
CA GLN A 209 -6.05 -33.15 -44.72
C GLN A 209 -6.91 -33.06 -43.41
N PRO A 210 -7.75 -34.06 -43.03
CA PRO A 210 -9.11 -33.81 -42.51
C PRO A 210 -9.25 -33.59 -40.98
N PRO A 211 -10.45 -33.22 -40.48
CA PRO A 211 -10.65 -32.84 -39.08
C PRO A 211 -10.58 -34.01 -38.08
N THR A 212 -9.88 -33.78 -36.97
CA THR A 212 -9.78 -34.66 -35.80
C THR A 212 -11.11 -34.71 -35.02
N PRO A 213 -11.55 -35.87 -34.49
CA PRO A 213 -12.78 -35.96 -33.70
C PRO A 213 -12.70 -35.21 -32.35
N PRO A 214 -13.84 -34.79 -31.77
CA PRO A 214 -13.89 -34.04 -30.52
C PRO A 214 -13.48 -34.89 -29.29
N PRO A 215 -13.00 -34.25 -28.20
CA PRO A 215 -12.63 -34.95 -26.97
C PRO A 215 -13.83 -35.62 -26.30
N GLN A 216 -13.67 -36.88 -25.89
CA GLN A 216 -14.71 -37.60 -25.17
C GLN A 216 -14.92 -37.01 -23.76
N GLN A 217 -16.16 -36.60 -23.48
CA GLN A 217 -16.56 -36.12 -22.15
C GLN A 217 -16.61 -37.28 -21.16
N GLN A 218 -15.98 -37.14 -19.99
CA GLN A 218 -16.14 -38.08 -18.88
C GLN A 218 -17.55 -37.92 -18.28
N SER A 219 -18.34 -38.99 -18.33
CA SER A 219 -19.76 -39.00 -17.95
C SER A 219 -19.97 -39.33 -16.47
N PHE A 220 -19.90 -38.30 -15.61
CA PHE A 220 -20.34 -38.40 -14.21
C PHE A 220 -21.86 -38.61 -14.09
N HIS A 221 -22.30 -39.30 -13.05
CA HIS A 221 -23.73 -39.66 -12.90
C HIS A 221 -24.57 -38.43 -12.58
N LYS A 222 -25.62 -38.17 -13.38
CA LYS A 222 -26.57 -37.07 -13.10
C LYS A 222 -27.40 -37.39 -11.85
N PRO A 223 -27.78 -36.39 -11.01
CA PRO A 223 -28.43 -36.61 -9.69
C PRO A 223 -29.78 -37.35 -9.64
N GLN A 224 -30.30 -37.84 -10.77
CA GLN A 224 -31.57 -38.54 -10.89
C GLN A 224 -31.44 -39.94 -11.54
N GLN A 225 -30.23 -40.39 -11.88
CA GLN A 225 -30.01 -41.71 -12.47
C GLN A 225 -29.74 -42.78 -11.40
N ARG A 226 -30.29 -43.99 -11.60
CA ARG A 226 -30.20 -45.11 -10.66
C ARG A 226 -28.81 -45.75 -10.72
N ILE A 227 -27.91 -45.33 -9.81
CA ILE A 227 -26.54 -45.84 -9.73
C ILE A 227 -26.55 -47.36 -9.45
N PHE A 228 -25.86 -48.13 -10.28
CA PHE A 228 -25.68 -49.58 -10.08
C PHE A 228 -24.44 -49.85 -9.21
N VAL A 229 -24.66 -50.41 -8.02
CA VAL A 229 -23.60 -50.63 -7.01
C VAL A 229 -23.73 -52.04 -6.43
N THR A 230 -22.61 -52.72 -6.20
CA THR A 230 -22.64 -54.02 -5.50
C THR A 230 -23.02 -53.86 -4.02
N PRO A 231 -23.73 -54.83 -3.38
CA PRO A 231 -24.15 -54.70 -1.99
C PRO A 231 -23.00 -54.44 -1.01
N PHE A 232 -21.82 -55.04 -1.28
CA PHE A 232 -20.61 -54.88 -0.47
C PHE A 232 -19.99 -53.48 -0.63
N ALA A 233 -19.84 -52.98 -1.86
CA ALA A 233 -19.39 -51.60 -2.11
C ALA A 233 -20.33 -50.56 -1.47
N LYS A 234 -21.65 -50.79 -1.51
CA LYS A 234 -22.64 -49.92 -0.87
C LYS A 234 -22.52 -49.88 0.66
N LYS A 235 -22.02 -50.96 1.28
CA LYS A 235 -21.68 -50.98 2.71
C LYS A 235 -20.43 -50.15 2.98
N ILE A 236 -19.33 -50.44 2.28
CA ILE A 236 -18.02 -49.78 2.44
C ILE A 236 -18.10 -48.26 2.19
N ALA A 237 -18.86 -47.83 1.18
CA ALA A 237 -19.07 -46.41 0.87
C ALA A 237 -19.81 -45.67 1.99
N ARG A 238 -20.84 -46.29 2.58
CA ARG A 238 -21.57 -45.73 3.74
C ARG A 238 -20.65 -45.63 4.96
N GLU A 239 -19.88 -46.70 5.24
CA GLU A 239 -18.97 -46.76 6.40
C GLU A 239 -17.74 -45.85 6.24
N SER A 240 -17.39 -45.46 5.02
CA SER A 240 -16.29 -44.53 4.72
C SER A 240 -16.75 -43.09 4.41
N GLY A 241 -18.05 -42.82 4.39
CA GLY A 241 -18.61 -41.48 4.09
C GLY A 241 -18.44 -41.00 2.64
N ILE A 242 -18.28 -41.91 1.68
CA ILE A 242 -17.93 -41.59 0.29
C ILE A 242 -19.20 -41.52 -0.58
N ASP A 243 -19.37 -40.42 -1.31
CA ASP A 243 -20.47 -40.29 -2.29
C ASP A 243 -20.17 -41.08 -3.57
N LEU A 244 -21.17 -41.86 -4.01
CA LEU A 244 -21.11 -42.78 -5.13
C LEU A 244 -21.42 -42.11 -6.48
N THR A 245 -21.92 -40.86 -6.49
CA THR A 245 -22.23 -40.10 -7.72
C THR A 245 -21.00 -39.87 -8.62
N ASN A 246 -19.84 -39.62 -8.00
CA ASN A 246 -18.60 -39.24 -8.68
C ASN A 246 -17.67 -40.43 -8.97
N ILE A 247 -18.06 -41.66 -8.62
CA ILE A 247 -17.27 -42.88 -8.86
C ILE A 247 -17.76 -43.57 -10.13
N GLN A 248 -16.85 -43.80 -11.08
CA GLN A 248 -17.12 -44.63 -12.25
C GLN A 248 -16.92 -46.10 -11.88
N GLY A 249 -17.95 -46.93 -12.08
CA GLY A 249 -17.92 -48.35 -11.71
C GLY A 249 -17.25 -49.22 -12.75
N THR A 250 -16.25 -50.01 -12.35
CA THR A 250 -15.44 -50.86 -13.25
C THR A 250 -16.09 -52.22 -13.51
N GLY A 251 -17.13 -52.59 -12.76
CA GLY A 251 -17.80 -53.88 -12.85
C GLY A 251 -18.79 -54.02 -14.03
N PRO A 252 -19.28 -55.25 -14.29
CA PRO A 252 -20.22 -55.53 -15.39
C PRO A 252 -21.43 -54.60 -15.39
N ASN A 253 -21.76 -54.07 -16.57
CA ASN A 253 -22.77 -53.02 -16.80
C ASN A 253 -22.51 -51.72 -16.01
N GLY A 254 -21.25 -51.30 -15.88
CA GLY A 254 -20.84 -50.05 -15.21
C GLY A 254 -21.04 -50.06 -13.70
N ARG A 255 -21.05 -51.24 -13.07
CA ARG A 255 -21.43 -51.41 -11.66
C ARG A 255 -20.25 -51.12 -10.74
N ILE A 256 -20.46 -50.27 -9.74
CA ILE A 256 -19.44 -49.93 -8.74
C ILE A 256 -19.11 -51.17 -7.86
N LEU A 257 -17.83 -51.54 -7.88
CA LEU A 257 -17.21 -52.60 -7.10
C LEU A 257 -16.59 -52.05 -5.80
N ALA A 258 -16.21 -52.93 -4.86
CA ALA A 258 -15.57 -52.50 -3.62
C ALA A 258 -14.19 -51.86 -3.87
N SER A 259 -13.44 -52.40 -4.83
CA SER A 259 -12.18 -51.86 -5.34
C SER A 259 -12.29 -50.41 -5.81
N ASP A 260 -13.40 -50.05 -6.45
CA ASP A 260 -13.62 -48.69 -6.99
C ASP A 260 -13.82 -47.68 -5.83
N VAL A 261 -14.48 -48.10 -4.76
CA VAL A 261 -14.70 -47.30 -3.54
C VAL A 261 -13.43 -47.21 -2.70
N GLU A 262 -12.64 -48.28 -2.63
CA GLU A 262 -11.35 -48.29 -1.92
C GLU A 262 -10.28 -47.48 -2.66
N ALA A 263 -10.26 -47.50 -3.99
CA ALA A 263 -9.44 -46.60 -4.80
C ALA A 263 -9.84 -45.13 -4.59
N ALA A 264 -11.14 -44.83 -4.57
CA ALA A 264 -11.65 -43.48 -4.26
C ALA A 264 -11.34 -43.02 -2.82
N LYS A 265 -11.09 -43.95 -1.89
CA LYS A 265 -10.66 -43.67 -0.50
C LYS A 265 -9.15 -43.40 -0.38
N LEU A 266 -8.35 -43.94 -1.30
CA LEU A 266 -6.89 -43.76 -1.36
C LEU A 266 -6.45 -42.58 -2.23
N ALA A 267 -7.31 -42.13 -3.15
CA ALA A 267 -7.11 -40.87 -3.85
C ALA A 267 -7.17 -39.69 -2.86
N PRO A 268 -6.19 -38.77 -2.84
CA PRO A 268 -6.36 -37.52 -2.12
C PRO A 268 -7.57 -36.78 -2.71
N PRO A 269 -8.41 -36.12 -1.90
CA PRO A 269 -9.57 -35.40 -2.42
C PRO A 269 -9.09 -34.38 -3.46
N PRO A 270 -9.70 -34.33 -4.67
CA PRO A 270 -9.32 -33.35 -5.66
C PRO A 270 -9.46 -31.98 -5.01
N ALA A 271 -8.35 -31.24 -4.96
CA ALA A 271 -8.31 -29.99 -4.23
C ALA A 271 -9.45 -29.11 -4.75
N ARG A 272 -10.44 -28.84 -3.89
CA ARG A 272 -11.37 -27.72 -4.10
C ARG A 272 -10.53 -26.47 -4.00
N ALA A 273 -9.90 -26.11 -5.12
CA ALA A 273 -9.64 -24.73 -5.44
C ALA A 273 -10.97 -24.02 -5.17
N SER A 274 -10.99 -23.21 -4.13
CA SER A 274 -12.07 -22.27 -3.89
C SER A 274 -11.94 -21.18 -4.94
N SER A 275 -12.27 -21.54 -6.18
CA SER A 275 -12.82 -20.60 -7.14
C SER A 275 -14.11 -20.07 -6.50
N MET A 276 -13.94 -19.05 -5.66
CA MET A 276 -14.88 -17.95 -5.67
C MET A 276 -15.22 -17.72 -7.15
N PRO A 277 -16.50 -17.67 -7.54
CA PRO A 277 -16.84 -17.24 -8.89
C PRO A 277 -16.05 -15.96 -9.16
N PRO A 278 -15.33 -15.85 -10.30
CA PRO A 278 -14.77 -14.55 -10.67
C PRO A 278 -15.94 -13.57 -10.58
N ILE A 279 -15.75 -12.48 -9.84
CA ILE A 279 -16.81 -11.48 -9.67
C ILE A 279 -17.12 -11.01 -11.08
N GLN A 280 -18.20 -11.53 -11.64
CA GLN A 280 -18.70 -11.11 -12.93
C GLN A 280 -19.07 -9.66 -12.72
N GLN A 281 -18.21 -8.76 -13.20
CA GLN A 281 -18.57 -7.36 -13.35
C GLN A 281 -19.93 -7.37 -14.06
N PRO A 282 -20.99 -6.81 -13.45
CA PRO A 282 -22.31 -6.92 -14.02
C PRO A 282 -22.22 -6.32 -15.41
N VAL A 283 -22.51 -7.13 -16.44
CA VAL A 283 -22.46 -6.69 -17.83
C VAL A 283 -23.75 -5.90 -18.07
N VAL A 284 -23.77 -4.69 -17.49
CA VAL A 284 -24.92 -3.78 -17.52
C VAL A 284 -25.10 -3.34 -18.96
N GLY A 285 -26.07 -3.96 -19.64
CA GLY A 285 -26.41 -3.70 -21.05
C GLY A 285 -27.16 -2.38 -21.25
N GLU A 286 -26.71 -1.32 -20.59
CA GLU A 286 -27.29 0.04 -20.65
C GLU A 286 -26.21 1.07 -21.00
N ALA A 287 -26.65 2.26 -21.40
CA ALA A 287 -25.77 3.37 -21.76
C ALA A 287 -25.05 3.93 -20.51
N HIS A 288 -23.79 3.51 -20.33
CA HIS A 288 -22.89 3.99 -19.29
C HIS A 288 -21.91 5.04 -19.86
N VAL A 289 -21.31 5.84 -18.97
CA VAL A 289 -20.28 6.83 -19.30
C VAL A 289 -19.12 6.65 -18.33
N ASP A 290 -17.99 6.19 -18.83
CA ASP A 290 -16.78 5.99 -18.02
C ASP A 290 -16.08 7.33 -17.75
N ILE A 291 -16.09 7.76 -16.48
CA ILE A 291 -15.42 8.98 -16.03
C ILE A 291 -14.08 8.59 -15.38
N PRO A 292 -12.93 9.03 -15.92
CA PRO A 292 -11.62 8.64 -15.40
C PRO A 292 -11.35 9.22 -14.01
N LEU A 293 -10.73 8.42 -13.12
CA LEU A 293 -10.38 8.84 -11.77
C LEU A 293 -9.23 9.85 -11.77
N SER A 294 -9.44 11.01 -11.11
CA SER A 294 -8.36 11.95 -10.83
C SER A 294 -7.38 11.42 -9.77
N ASN A 295 -6.11 11.85 -9.85
CA ASN A 295 -5.07 11.42 -8.91
C ASN A 295 -5.43 11.73 -7.45
N MET A 296 -6.07 12.88 -7.19
CA MET A 296 -6.58 13.22 -5.85
C MET A 296 -7.63 12.21 -5.35
N ARG A 297 -8.55 11.75 -6.23
CA ARG A 297 -9.57 10.77 -5.88
C ARG A 297 -8.98 9.37 -5.63
N LYS A 298 -7.95 8.97 -6.39
CA LYS A 298 -7.16 7.75 -6.10
C LYS A 298 -6.55 7.80 -4.69
N THR A 299 -5.89 8.90 -4.33
CA THR A 299 -5.21 9.06 -3.03
C THR A 299 -6.19 9.09 -1.85
N ILE A 300 -7.34 9.76 -2.00
CA ILE A 300 -8.42 9.73 -1.01
C ILE A 300 -8.95 8.29 -0.84
N ALA A 301 -9.16 7.54 -1.93
CA ALA A 301 -9.59 6.15 -1.86
C ALA A 301 -8.57 5.22 -1.18
N LYS A 302 -7.27 5.38 -1.45
CA LYS A 302 -6.17 4.65 -0.75
C LYS A 302 -6.31 4.84 0.77
N ARG A 303 -6.37 6.11 1.23
CA ARG A 303 -6.41 6.46 2.67
C ARG A 303 -7.71 6.09 3.38
N LEU A 304 -8.87 6.23 2.72
CA LEU A 304 -10.16 5.81 3.31
C LEU A 304 -10.24 4.28 3.44
N THR A 305 -9.68 3.53 2.48
CA THR A 305 -9.61 2.07 2.52
C THR A 305 -8.65 1.58 3.61
N GLU A 306 -7.46 2.18 3.70
CA GLU A 306 -6.47 1.97 4.75
C GLU A 306 -7.08 2.23 6.14
N SER A 307 -7.69 3.40 6.35
CA SER A 307 -8.38 3.75 7.59
C SER A 307 -9.45 2.73 7.98
N LYS A 308 -10.34 2.38 7.04
CA LYS A 308 -11.51 1.56 7.36
C LYS A 308 -11.20 0.06 7.50
N THR A 309 -10.05 -0.41 7.01
CA THR A 309 -9.57 -1.79 7.21
C THR A 309 -8.62 -1.96 8.41
N THR A 310 -7.83 -0.93 8.75
CA THR A 310 -6.85 -1.01 9.85
C THR A 310 -7.36 -0.51 11.20
N ILE A 311 -8.24 0.50 11.22
CA ILE A 311 -8.74 1.12 12.45
C ILE A 311 -10.06 0.46 12.87
N PRO A 312 -10.14 -0.18 14.07
CA PRO A 312 -11.39 -0.71 14.62
C PRO A 312 -12.31 0.44 15.07
N HIS A 313 -13.05 0.96 14.09
CA HIS A 313 -14.02 2.05 14.26
C HIS A 313 -15.25 1.58 15.05
N TYR A 314 -15.42 2.08 16.28
CA TYR A 314 -16.72 2.11 16.95
C TYR A 314 -17.30 3.54 16.93
N GLN A 315 -18.59 3.69 17.26
CA GLN A 315 -19.29 4.96 17.22
C GLN A 315 -20.03 5.21 18.55
N LEU A 316 -20.06 6.48 18.97
CA LEU A 316 -20.84 6.97 20.09
C LEU A 316 -21.66 8.18 19.64
N THR A 317 -22.97 8.17 19.85
CA THR A 317 -23.87 9.28 19.53
C THR A 317 -24.35 9.96 20.81
N ALA A 318 -24.41 11.28 20.81
CA ALA A 318 -25.00 12.08 21.89
C ALA A 318 -25.92 13.17 21.31
N ASP A 319 -27.06 13.36 21.98
CA ASP A 319 -27.99 14.46 21.71
C ASP A 319 -27.64 15.65 22.61
N ILE A 320 -27.54 16.85 22.03
CA ILE A 320 -27.07 18.08 22.69
C ILE A 320 -28.09 19.20 22.48
N ASP A 321 -28.50 19.87 23.56
CA ASP A 321 -29.31 21.09 23.49
C ASP A 321 -28.47 22.29 23.00
N MET A 322 -28.91 22.94 21.93
CA MET A 322 -28.22 24.06 21.30
C MET A 322 -28.82 25.44 21.63
N ASP A 323 -29.89 25.51 22.42
CA ASP A 323 -30.65 26.76 22.63
C ASP A 323 -29.80 27.85 23.28
N GLN A 324 -29.00 27.53 24.31
CA GLN A 324 -28.08 28.49 24.93
C GLN A 324 -26.98 28.98 23.96
N VAL A 325 -26.45 28.11 23.10
CA VAL A 325 -25.45 28.49 22.08
C VAL A 325 -26.08 29.37 21.00
N MET A 326 -27.31 29.08 20.58
CA MET A 326 -28.03 29.91 19.60
C MET A 326 -28.35 31.30 20.17
N GLU A 327 -28.75 31.39 21.44
CA GLU A 327 -29.01 32.66 22.13
C GLU A 327 -27.72 33.48 22.33
N LEU A 328 -26.66 32.87 22.86
CA LEU A 328 -25.35 33.52 23.04
C LEU A 328 -24.76 34.00 21.70
N ARG A 329 -24.84 33.17 20.66
CA ARG A 329 -24.43 33.52 19.29
C ARG A 329 -25.21 34.72 18.75
N SER A 330 -26.50 34.84 19.07
CA SER A 330 -27.31 36.00 18.69
C SER A 330 -26.81 37.28 19.38
N LYS A 331 -26.64 37.22 20.72
CA LYS A 331 -26.13 38.33 21.55
C LYS A 331 -24.73 38.78 21.11
N LEU A 332 -23.80 37.85 20.88
CA LEU A 332 -22.44 38.16 20.43
C LEU A 332 -22.39 38.73 19.01
N ASN A 333 -23.21 38.22 18.07
CA ASN A 333 -23.28 38.80 16.72
C ASN A 333 -23.88 40.21 16.74
N ALA A 334 -24.89 40.49 17.57
CA ALA A 334 -25.43 41.82 17.76
C ALA A 334 -24.35 42.79 18.30
N PHE A 335 -23.62 42.38 19.35
CA PHE A 335 -22.52 43.16 19.92
C PHE A 335 -21.41 43.45 18.88
N LEU A 336 -20.93 42.42 18.16
CA LEU A 336 -19.94 42.58 17.10
C LEU A 336 -20.43 43.50 15.97
N SER A 337 -21.71 43.45 15.60
CA SER A 337 -22.29 44.36 14.60
C SER A 337 -22.38 45.81 15.05
N SER A 338 -22.47 46.07 16.37
CA SER A 338 -22.50 47.41 16.95
C SER A 338 -21.10 48.02 17.20
N SER A 339 -20.06 47.19 17.30
CA SER A 339 -18.68 47.63 17.60
C SER A 339 -17.84 47.96 16.37
N VAL A 340 -18.33 47.67 15.16
CA VAL A 340 -17.59 47.80 13.89
C VAL A 340 -18.04 49.04 13.13
N LYS A 341 -17.10 49.74 12.48
CA LYS A 341 -17.39 50.94 11.67
C LYS A 341 -18.19 50.56 10.42
N LYS A 342 -19.07 51.46 9.95
CA LYS A 342 -20.04 51.20 8.87
C LYS A 342 -19.45 50.61 7.58
N ASP A 343 -18.18 50.88 7.27
CA ASP A 343 -17.52 50.47 6.04
C ASP A 343 -16.81 49.09 6.15
N GLU A 344 -16.69 48.53 7.35
CA GLU A 344 -16.08 47.21 7.59
C GLU A 344 -17.13 46.11 7.73
N LYS A 345 -16.85 44.93 7.16
CA LYS A 345 -17.73 43.76 7.29
C LYS A 345 -17.61 43.17 8.70
N ALA A 346 -18.57 43.52 9.56
CA ALA A 346 -18.67 42.97 10.92
C ALA A 346 -18.59 41.44 10.93
N GLN A 347 -17.75 40.90 11.81
CA GLN A 347 -17.52 39.45 11.88
C GLN A 347 -18.76 38.71 12.38
N LYS A 348 -19.17 37.67 11.64
CA LYS A 348 -20.37 36.87 11.92
C LYS A 348 -20.01 35.47 12.40
N LEU A 349 -20.21 35.21 13.69
CA LEU A 349 -19.96 33.90 14.31
C LEU A 349 -20.94 32.84 13.80
N SER A 350 -20.42 31.65 13.51
CA SER A 350 -21.13 30.43 13.15
C SER A 350 -21.33 29.53 14.38
N ILE A 351 -22.30 28.61 14.32
CA ILE A 351 -22.44 27.54 15.33
C ILE A 351 -21.19 26.64 15.31
N ASN A 352 -20.58 26.48 14.13
CA ASN A 352 -19.35 25.71 13.92
C ASN A 352 -18.17 26.24 14.76
N ASP A 353 -18.13 27.53 15.06
CA ASP A 353 -17.02 28.16 15.78
C ASP A 353 -17.07 27.81 17.28
N PHE A 354 -18.29 27.72 17.85
CA PHE A 354 -18.52 27.22 19.21
C PHE A 354 -18.24 25.72 19.31
N ILE A 355 -18.64 24.94 18.29
CA ILE A 355 -18.33 23.50 18.18
C ILE A 355 -16.81 23.27 18.18
N ILE A 356 -16.05 24.00 17.37
CA ILE A 356 -14.58 23.90 17.33
C ILE A 356 -13.99 24.24 18.70
N LYS A 357 -14.47 25.29 19.37
CA LYS A 357 -13.99 25.67 20.70
C LYS A 357 -14.31 24.62 21.78
N ALA A 358 -15.53 24.09 21.78
CA ALA A 358 -15.97 23.05 22.71
C ALA A 358 -15.21 21.72 22.51
N THR A 359 -15.00 21.33 21.25
CA THR A 359 -14.14 20.21 20.83
C THR A 359 -12.72 20.40 21.37
N ALA A 360 -12.15 21.60 21.18
CA ALA A 360 -10.79 21.89 21.62
C ALA A 360 -10.60 21.85 23.14
N LYS A 361 -11.62 22.28 23.91
CA LYS A 361 -11.63 22.17 25.37
C LYS A 361 -11.81 20.72 25.83
N ALA A 362 -12.80 20.00 25.31
CA ALA A 362 -13.01 18.59 25.66
C ALA A 362 -11.79 17.68 25.35
N CYS A 363 -11.00 18.01 24.31
CA CYS A 363 -9.71 17.36 24.01
C CYS A 363 -8.58 17.67 25.02
N LYS A 364 -8.72 18.68 25.89
CA LYS A 364 -7.82 18.95 27.02
C LYS A 364 -8.25 18.20 28.28
N ASP A 365 -9.55 18.12 28.55
CA ASP A 365 -10.08 17.41 29.73
C ASP A 365 -10.03 15.88 29.57
N VAL A 366 -10.06 15.40 28.33
CA VAL A 366 -9.94 13.98 27.96
C VAL A 366 -8.83 13.84 26.90
N PRO A 367 -7.55 14.04 27.26
CA PRO A 367 -6.46 14.06 26.31
C PRO A 367 -6.18 12.69 25.68
N GLU A 368 -6.71 11.60 26.25
CA GLU A 368 -6.72 10.29 25.60
C GLU A 368 -7.42 10.34 24.22
N ALA A 369 -8.47 11.16 24.07
CA ALA A 369 -9.18 11.36 22.80
C ALA A 369 -8.38 12.21 21.78
N ASN A 370 -7.34 12.93 22.22
CA ASN A 370 -6.45 13.76 21.40
C ASN A 370 -5.12 13.03 21.08
N SER A 371 -5.18 11.70 20.94
CA SER A 371 -4.01 10.83 20.76
C SER A 371 -3.95 10.18 19.38
N PHE A 372 -2.79 9.61 19.03
CA PHE A 372 -2.56 8.80 17.82
C PHE A 372 -2.04 7.41 18.17
N PHE A 373 -2.42 6.39 17.39
CA PHE A 373 -1.83 5.06 17.44
C PHE A 373 -0.57 5.02 16.53
N MET A 374 0.59 4.62 17.07
CA MET A 374 1.88 4.58 16.34
C MET A 374 2.48 3.16 16.34
N ASP A 375 1.62 2.13 16.34
CA ASP A 375 1.86 0.67 16.39
C ASP A 375 2.63 0.14 17.61
N THR A 376 3.67 0.84 18.03
CA THR A 376 4.56 0.52 19.15
C THR A 376 4.28 1.35 20.41
N PHE A 377 3.63 2.50 20.27
CA PHE A 377 3.20 3.37 21.37
C PHE A 377 1.97 4.19 20.98
N ILE A 378 1.32 4.80 21.97
CA ILE A 378 0.28 5.82 21.77
C ILE A 378 0.93 7.20 21.93
N ARG A 379 0.75 8.09 20.95
CA ARG A 379 1.22 9.48 21.02
C ARG A 379 0.07 10.38 21.47
N GLN A 380 0.07 10.75 22.75
CA GLN A 380 -0.84 11.74 23.30
C GLN A 380 -0.36 13.16 22.95
N ASN A 381 -1.19 13.96 22.27
CA ASN A 381 -0.82 15.30 21.84
C ASN A 381 -1.21 16.36 22.89
N GLN A 382 -0.31 17.30 23.17
CA GLN A 382 -0.55 18.39 24.13
C GLN A 382 -1.28 19.59 23.50
N ASN A 383 -1.03 19.88 22.22
CA ASN A 383 -1.76 20.89 21.46
C ASN A 383 -3.03 20.27 20.86
N VAL A 384 -4.05 21.08 20.60
CA VAL A 384 -5.27 20.63 19.93
C VAL A 384 -5.45 21.38 18.61
N ASP A 385 -5.14 20.69 17.52
CA ASP A 385 -5.20 21.20 16.16
C ASP A 385 -6.41 20.57 15.46
N ILE A 386 -7.42 21.39 15.14
CA ILE A 386 -8.70 20.87 14.61
C ILE A 386 -8.73 21.00 13.09
N SER A 387 -8.72 19.84 12.42
CA SER A 387 -9.01 19.72 10.99
C SER A 387 -10.52 19.90 10.76
N VAL A 388 -10.93 20.87 9.96
CA VAL A 388 -12.35 21.11 9.64
C VAL A 388 -12.63 20.62 8.22
N ALA A 389 -13.54 19.67 8.07
CA ALA A 389 -13.88 19.10 6.76
C ALA A 389 -14.70 20.10 5.91
N VAL A 390 -14.15 20.51 4.76
CA VAL A 390 -14.76 21.44 3.82
C VAL A 390 -14.96 20.75 2.47
N SER A 391 -16.19 20.77 1.97
CA SER A 391 -16.49 20.32 0.61
C SER A 391 -16.14 21.41 -0.40
N THR A 392 -15.48 21.00 -1.49
CA THR A 392 -15.22 21.80 -2.70
C THR A 392 -15.65 20.98 -3.93
N ASP A 393 -15.74 21.62 -5.09
CA ASP A 393 -16.21 20.95 -6.31
C ASP A 393 -15.26 19.83 -6.77
N SER A 394 -13.97 19.95 -6.44
CA SER A 394 -12.94 18.92 -6.67
C SER A 394 -13.08 17.72 -5.72
N GLY A 395 -13.60 17.90 -4.51
CA GLY A 395 -13.70 16.85 -3.49
C GLY A 395 -13.74 17.35 -2.04
N LEU A 396 -13.23 16.53 -1.12
CA LEU A 396 -13.13 16.87 0.30
C LEU A 396 -11.71 17.36 0.62
N ILE A 397 -11.60 18.46 1.35
CA ILE A 397 -10.33 18.98 1.89
C ILE A 397 -10.49 19.40 3.35
N THR A 398 -9.42 19.28 4.13
CA THR A 398 -9.46 19.39 5.60
C THR A 398 -8.47 20.45 6.11
N PRO A 399 -8.75 21.75 5.93
CA PRO A 399 -7.95 22.82 6.54
C PRO A 399 -7.86 22.70 8.06
N ILE A 400 -6.69 23.04 8.62
CA ILE A 400 -6.34 22.85 10.04
C ILE A 400 -6.35 24.20 10.79
N ILE A 401 -7.00 24.22 11.95
CA ILE A 401 -6.97 25.33 12.91
C ILE A 401 -6.03 24.94 14.06
N HIS A 402 -4.78 25.41 14.00
CA HIS A 402 -3.78 25.11 15.02
C HIS A 402 -4.09 25.77 16.37
N ASN A 403 -3.80 25.08 17.48
CA ASN A 403 -3.99 25.54 18.87
C ASN A 403 -5.39 26.15 19.14
N ALA A 404 -6.45 25.45 18.71
CA ALA A 404 -7.84 25.88 18.91
C ALA A 404 -8.24 25.96 20.40
N ASP A 405 -7.50 25.27 21.26
CA ASP A 405 -7.62 25.28 22.73
C ASP A 405 -7.30 26.66 23.33
N VAL A 406 -6.32 27.38 22.75
CA VAL A 406 -5.91 28.72 23.21
C VAL A 406 -6.71 29.84 22.53
N LYS A 407 -7.00 29.71 21.24
CA LYS A 407 -7.60 30.79 20.43
C LYS A 407 -9.00 31.20 20.86
N GLY A 408 -9.33 32.49 20.71
CA GLY A 408 -10.68 33.01 20.91
C GLY A 408 -11.63 32.60 19.77
N ILE A 409 -12.95 32.56 20.05
CA ILE A 409 -13.97 32.14 19.07
C ILE A 409 -13.98 33.06 17.83
N SER A 410 -13.74 34.37 18.00
CA SER A 410 -13.55 35.31 16.89
C SER A 410 -12.30 35.00 16.05
N THR A 411 -11.16 34.68 16.67
CA THR A 411 -9.95 34.27 15.95
C THR A 411 -10.20 33.01 15.12
N ILE A 412 -10.80 31.97 15.73
CA ILE A 412 -11.21 30.71 15.09
C ILE A 412 -12.14 31.00 13.89
N SER A 413 -13.17 31.81 14.11
CA SER A 413 -14.18 32.18 13.10
C SER A 413 -13.58 32.95 11.90
N ARG A 414 -12.51 33.73 12.12
CA ARG A 414 -11.79 34.41 11.04
C ARG A 414 -10.91 33.43 10.25
N GLU A 415 -10.09 32.65 10.96
CA GLU A 415 -9.19 31.66 10.35
C GLU A 415 -9.95 30.63 9.50
N ILE A 416 -11.07 30.09 9.99
CA ILE A 416 -11.88 29.13 9.20
C ILE A 416 -12.51 29.80 7.97
N SER A 417 -12.86 31.09 8.04
CA SER A 417 -13.41 31.83 6.88
C SER A 417 -12.34 32.06 5.80
N GLU A 418 -11.11 32.39 6.21
CA GLU A 418 -9.96 32.56 5.31
C GLU A 418 -9.51 31.22 4.70
N LEU A 419 -9.39 30.17 5.51
CA LEU A 419 -9.02 28.82 5.08
C LEU A 419 -10.09 28.19 4.18
N ALA A 420 -11.38 28.34 4.47
CA ALA A 420 -12.46 27.86 3.61
C ALA A 420 -12.54 28.63 2.27
N LYS A 421 -12.11 29.90 2.23
CA LYS A 421 -11.94 30.64 0.98
C LYS A 421 -10.75 30.10 0.18
N LYS A 422 -9.57 29.95 0.79
CA LYS A 422 -8.39 29.31 0.18
C LYS A 422 -8.70 27.91 -0.37
N ALA A 423 -9.50 27.13 0.37
CA ALA A 423 -9.91 25.77 0.00
C ALA A 423 -10.69 25.75 -1.32
N ARG A 424 -11.72 26.59 -1.45
CA ARG A 424 -12.54 26.71 -2.65
C ARG A 424 -11.77 27.29 -3.85
N GLU A 425 -10.82 28.18 -3.59
CA GLU A 425 -9.92 28.72 -4.61
C GLU A 425 -8.76 27.78 -4.99
N GLY A 426 -8.60 26.62 -4.33
CA GLY A 426 -7.52 25.67 -4.59
C GLY A 426 -6.12 26.12 -4.12
N LYS A 427 -6.04 27.14 -3.25
CA LYS A 427 -4.79 27.83 -2.87
C LYS A 427 -4.23 27.44 -1.49
N LEU A 428 -4.82 26.44 -0.83
CA LEU A 428 -4.31 25.93 0.46
C LEU A 428 -2.90 25.35 0.30
N GLN A 429 -2.00 25.72 1.19
CA GLN A 429 -0.65 25.18 1.25
C GLN A 429 -0.65 23.80 1.94
N PRO A 430 0.31 22.89 1.64
CA PRO A 430 0.34 21.53 2.20
C PRO A 430 0.27 21.49 3.73
N ASN A 431 0.97 22.39 4.42
CA ASN A 431 0.94 22.52 5.87
C ASN A 431 -0.43 22.97 6.43
N GLU A 432 -1.27 23.63 5.63
CA GLU A 432 -2.61 24.05 6.06
C GLU A 432 -3.63 22.90 6.05
N TYR A 433 -3.33 21.75 5.45
CA TYR A 433 -4.24 20.58 5.40
C TYR A 433 -3.60 19.21 5.71
N GLN A 434 -2.28 19.13 5.91
CA GLN A 434 -1.59 17.91 6.33
C GLN A 434 -1.29 17.92 7.84
N GLY A 435 -1.92 17.00 8.58
CA GLY A 435 -1.80 16.92 10.04
C GLY A 435 -3.12 17.19 10.75
N GLY A 436 -3.07 17.98 11.82
CA GLY A 436 -4.16 18.13 12.78
C GLY A 436 -4.26 16.93 13.72
N THR A 437 -4.72 17.15 14.96
CA THR A 437 -4.85 16.10 15.98
C THR A 437 -6.25 15.50 16.02
N PHE A 438 -7.27 16.24 15.56
CA PHE A 438 -8.68 15.83 15.63
C PHE A 438 -9.46 16.40 14.43
N THR A 439 -10.40 15.65 13.85
CA THR A 439 -11.25 16.15 12.74
C THR A 439 -12.68 16.45 13.18
N VAL A 440 -13.25 17.57 12.71
CA VAL A 440 -14.68 17.90 12.79
C VAL A 440 -15.28 17.94 11.39
N SER A 441 -16.39 17.24 11.18
CA SER A 441 -17.17 17.20 9.94
C SER A 441 -18.63 17.56 10.20
N ASN A 442 -19.16 18.51 9.43
CA ASN A 442 -20.47 19.11 9.67
C ASN A 442 -21.32 19.07 8.38
N LEU A 443 -22.41 18.30 8.41
CA LEU A 443 -23.39 18.22 7.32
C LEU A 443 -24.71 18.89 7.69
N GLY A 444 -24.82 19.49 8.87
CA GLY A 444 -26.04 20.16 9.33
C GLY A 444 -26.46 21.35 8.45
N MET A 445 -25.55 21.91 7.65
CA MET A 445 -25.87 22.95 6.66
C MET A 445 -26.77 22.47 5.51
N PHE A 446 -26.87 21.15 5.26
CA PHE A 446 -27.77 20.58 4.25
C PHE A 446 -29.19 20.34 4.78
N GLY A 447 -29.42 20.41 6.09
CA GLY A 447 -30.73 20.26 6.74
C GLY A 447 -31.33 18.84 6.74
N SER A 448 -31.07 18.05 5.70
CA SER A 448 -31.59 16.68 5.52
C SER A 448 -30.92 15.62 6.41
N VAL A 449 -29.63 15.80 6.70
CA VAL A 449 -28.81 14.84 7.47
C VAL A 449 -28.90 15.15 8.96
N SER A 450 -29.65 14.38 9.75
CA SER A 450 -29.66 14.54 11.22
C SER A 450 -28.64 13.68 11.96
N ASN A 451 -28.15 12.60 11.36
CA ASN A 451 -27.05 11.80 11.89
C ASN A 451 -26.27 11.19 10.70
N PHE A 452 -24.95 11.09 10.82
CA PHE A 452 -24.09 10.34 9.91
C PHE A 452 -22.82 9.88 10.64
N ASN A 453 -22.20 8.81 10.14
CA ASN A 453 -20.94 8.29 10.68
C ASN A 453 -19.80 8.69 9.74
N ALA A 454 -18.81 9.42 10.24
CA ALA A 454 -17.61 9.75 9.48
C ALA A 454 -16.51 8.68 9.64
N ILE A 455 -15.66 8.53 8.63
CA ILE A 455 -14.45 7.70 8.66
C ILE A 455 -13.29 8.55 9.19
N ILE A 456 -12.47 7.99 10.07
CA ILE A 456 -11.34 8.69 10.70
C ILE A 456 -10.24 8.94 9.65
N ASN A 457 -9.55 10.08 9.73
CA ASN A 457 -8.40 10.41 8.88
C ASN A 457 -7.09 9.98 9.58
N PRO A 458 -6.35 8.95 9.11
CA PRO A 458 -5.09 8.55 9.72
C PRO A 458 -4.06 9.71 9.66
N PRO A 459 -3.24 9.93 10.71
CA PRO A 459 -3.04 9.08 11.90
C PRO A 459 -3.94 9.44 13.11
N GLN A 460 -4.99 10.25 12.94
CA GLN A 460 -5.88 10.64 14.04
C GLN A 460 -6.65 9.43 14.59
N SER A 461 -7.04 9.45 15.87
CA SER A 461 -7.85 8.39 16.50
C SER A 461 -9.35 8.72 16.60
N CYS A 462 -9.77 9.95 16.30
CA CYS A 462 -11.15 10.42 16.47
C CYS A 462 -11.62 11.32 15.31
N ILE A 463 -12.90 11.23 14.97
CA ILE A 463 -13.60 12.22 14.13
C ILE A 463 -15.01 12.47 14.64
N LEU A 464 -15.42 13.75 14.66
CA LEU A 464 -16.74 14.19 15.10
C LEU A 464 -17.63 14.53 13.89
N ALA A 465 -18.78 13.88 13.80
CA ALA A 465 -19.79 14.07 12.76
C ALA A 465 -21.02 14.78 13.33
N ILE A 466 -21.48 15.84 12.66
CA ILE A 466 -22.48 16.78 13.21
C ILE A 466 -23.66 16.93 12.25
N GLY A 467 -24.84 16.51 12.73
CA GLY A 467 -26.09 16.59 12.00
C GLY A 467 -26.77 17.96 12.07
N ALA A 468 -27.87 18.11 11.33
CA ALA A 468 -28.73 19.28 11.39
C ALA A 468 -29.50 19.34 12.72
N PRO A 469 -29.55 20.50 13.41
CA PRO A 469 -30.36 20.66 14.61
C PRO A 469 -31.85 20.53 14.25
N LYS A 470 -32.59 19.78 15.06
CA LYS A 470 -34.04 19.54 14.92
C LYS A 470 -34.77 20.11 16.13
N LYS A 471 -35.96 20.67 15.88
CA LYS A 471 -36.91 20.99 16.96
C LYS A 471 -37.52 19.70 17.48
N VAL A 472 -37.32 19.43 18.76
CA VAL A 472 -37.85 18.26 19.47
C VAL A 472 -38.72 18.76 20.62
N VAL A 473 -39.88 18.12 20.82
CA VAL A 473 -40.72 18.37 22.00
C VAL A 473 -40.18 17.52 23.15
N VAL A 474 -39.87 18.19 24.26
CA VAL A 474 -39.32 17.61 25.49
C VAL A 474 -40.28 17.92 26.63
N VAL A 475 -40.37 17.04 27.63
CA VAL A 475 -41.14 17.33 28.85
C VAL A 475 -40.47 18.49 29.60
N ASP A 476 -41.29 19.45 30.03
CA ASP A 476 -40.86 20.54 30.89
C ASP A 476 -41.09 20.12 32.34
N GLU A 477 -40.00 19.84 33.07
CA GLU A 477 -40.02 19.40 34.47
C GLU A 477 -40.34 20.55 35.45
N GLU A 478 -40.13 21.81 35.05
CA GLU A 478 -40.41 22.99 35.90
C GLU A 478 -41.89 23.38 35.84
N ASN A 479 -42.48 23.38 34.64
CA ASN A 479 -43.87 23.76 34.40
C ASN A 479 -44.82 22.55 34.26
N ASN A 480 -44.32 21.32 34.45
CA ASN A 480 -45.05 20.06 34.33
C ASN A 480 -45.83 19.95 32.99
N GLY A 481 -45.13 20.25 31.89
CA GLY A 481 -45.72 20.46 30.57
C GLY A 481 -44.83 19.99 29.41
N TYR A 482 -44.90 20.69 28.28
CA TYR A 482 -44.10 20.39 27.08
C TYR A 482 -43.42 21.65 26.55
N MET A 483 -42.09 21.58 26.35
CA MET A 483 -41.30 22.63 25.74
C MET A 483 -40.69 22.16 24.42
N THR A 484 -40.36 23.08 23.50
CA THR A 484 -39.64 22.75 22.26
C THR A 484 -38.19 23.20 22.38
N LYS A 485 -37.25 22.27 22.20
CA LYS A 485 -35.79 22.53 22.22
C LYS A 485 -35.16 22.28 20.85
N ASN A 486 -34.09 23.00 20.49
CA ASN A 486 -33.31 22.70 19.29
C ASN A 486 -32.19 21.70 19.61
N ILE A 487 -32.47 20.41 19.43
CA ILE A 487 -31.55 19.32 19.70
C ILE A 487 -30.68 19.03 18.46
N MET A 488 -29.37 18.93 18.65
CA MET A 488 -28.39 18.52 17.63
C MET A 488 -27.81 17.16 17.98
N GLN A 489 -27.91 16.19 17.07
CA GLN A 489 -27.22 14.91 17.23
C GLN A 489 -25.77 15.04 16.78
N VAL A 490 -24.85 14.51 17.60
CA VAL A 490 -23.42 14.48 17.33
C VAL A 490 -22.93 13.05 17.50
N THR A 491 -22.25 12.53 16.48
CA THR A 491 -21.71 11.17 16.47
C THR A 491 -20.19 11.22 16.37
N MET A 492 -19.50 10.62 17.33
CA MET A 492 -18.05 10.49 17.31
C MET A 492 -17.67 9.07 16.87
N SER A 493 -16.85 8.96 15.83
CA SER A 493 -16.16 7.71 15.47
C SER A 493 -14.79 7.68 16.15
N CYS A 494 -14.46 6.56 16.80
CA CYS A 494 -13.22 6.39 17.56
C CYS A 494 -12.46 5.11 17.18
N ASP A 495 -11.13 5.17 17.27
CA ASP A 495 -10.22 4.02 17.25
C ASP A 495 -10.24 3.33 18.62
N HIS A 496 -10.82 2.13 18.70
CA HIS A 496 -10.92 1.39 19.96
C HIS A 496 -9.56 0.89 20.49
N ARG A 497 -8.45 1.06 19.77
CA ARG A 497 -7.08 0.78 20.27
C ARG A 497 -6.53 1.88 21.17
N VAL A 498 -7.16 3.06 21.18
CA VAL A 498 -6.68 4.27 21.86
C VAL A 498 -7.76 4.86 22.77
N VAL A 499 -9.02 4.82 22.33
CA VAL A 499 -10.16 5.39 23.07
C VAL A 499 -11.13 4.26 23.42
N ASP A 500 -11.28 3.96 24.70
CA ASP A 500 -12.31 3.04 25.19
C ASP A 500 -13.69 3.70 25.24
N GLY A 501 -14.76 2.89 25.23
CA GLY A 501 -16.14 3.37 25.37
C GLY A 501 -16.37 4.33 26.54
N ALA A 502 -15.72 4.08 27.70
CA ALA A 502 -15.79 4.96 28.87
C ALA A 502 -15.06 6.31 28.67
N VAL A 503 -13.94 6.32 27.92
CA VAL A 503 -13.18 7.52 27.59
C VAL A 503 -13.95 8.37 26.56
N GLY A 504 -14.47 7.73 25.51
CA GLY A 504 -15.31 8.40 24.51
C GLY A 504 -16.61 8.97 25.11
N ALA A 505 -17.23 8.26 26.06
CA ALA A 505 -18.38 8.77 26.80
C ALA A 505 -18.00 9.95 27.72
N ARG A 506 -16.81 9.93 28.34
CA ARG A 506 -16.29 11.06 29.13
C ARG A 506 -16.07 12.29 28.26
N TYR A 507 -15.48 12.13 27.07
CA TYR A 507 -15.29 13.20 26.09
C TYR A 507 -16.62 13.79 25.64
N LEU A 508 -17.60 12.96 25.25
CA LEU A 508 -18.92 13.44 24.84
C LEU A 508 -19.67 14.12 25.98
N LYS A 509 -19.48 13.70 27.24
CA LYS A 509 -20.02 14.40 28.42
C LYS A 509 -19.46 15.83 28.52
N PHE A 510 -18.14 16.01 28.42
CA PHE A 510 -17.54 17.36 28.46
C PHE A 510 -17.97 18.21 27.25
N LEU A 511 -17.93 17.67 26.04
CA LEU A 511 -18.42 18.35 24.83
C LEU A 511 -19.86 18.82 24.97
N LYS A 512 -20.74 17.96 25.52
CA LYS A 512 -22.13 18.27 25.83
C LYS A 512 -22.24 19.37 26.89
N GLN A 513 -21.52 19.28 28.00
CA GLN A 513 -21.51 20.30 29.05
C GLN A 513 -21.07 21.68 28.53
N TYR A 514 -20.05 21.73 27.67
CA TYR A 514 -19.61 22.98 27.03
C TYR A 514 -20.64 23.57 26.07
N LEU A 515 -21.32 22.75 25.26
CA LEU A 515 -22.31 23.24 24.30
C LEU A 515 -23.66 23.60 24.95
N GLU A 516 -24.12 22.85 25.96
CA GLU A 516 -25.35 23.17 26.67
C GLU A 516 -25.19 24.37 27.61
N ASN A 517 -23.98 24.60 28.15
CA ASN A 517 -23.68 25.73 29.04
C ASN A 517 -22.46 26.52 28.55
N PRO A 518 -22.57 27.28 27.44
CA PRO A 518 -21.41 27.88 26.74
C PRO A 518 -20.63 28.93 27.54
N LYS A 519 -21.17 29.41 28.66
CA LYS A 519 -20.43 30.23 29.65
C LYS A 519 -19.21 29.49 30.23
N THR A 520 -19.26 28.16 30.30
CA THR A 520 -18.16 27.32 30.81
C THR A 520 -16.92 27.32 29.90
N MET A 521 -17.06 27.66 28.60
CA MET A 521 -15.92 27.78 27.67
C MET A 521 -14.96 28.96 27.99
N LEU A 522 -15.33 29.81 28.96
CA LEU A 522 -14.50 30.92 29.45
C LEU A 522 -13.48 30.49 30.51
N LEU A 523 -13.63 29.27 31.05
CA LEU A 523 -12.65 28.57 31.89
C LEU A 523 -11.75 27.74 30.98
#